data_AF-A0A7G5FHK6-F1
#
_entry.id   AF-A0A7G5FHK6-F1
#
_cell.length_a   1.000
_cell.length_b   1.000
_cell.length_c   1.000
_cell.angle_alpha   90.00
_cell.angle_beta   90.00
_cell.angle_gamma   90.00
#
_symmetry.space_group_name_H-M   'P 1'
#
loop_
_entity.id
_entity.type
_entity.pdbx_description
1 polymer ?
#
loop_
_entity_poly.entity_id
_entity_poly.type
_entity_poly.pdbx_seq_one_letter_code
_entity_poly.pdbx_strand_id
1 'polypeptide(L)'
;MRTLVLLCIFAVLAGTPAPVALAAEPECPAPIPAQAPHGSPPAELLLAHRFATGAGVKVAVIDTGVAPHPRLGQVADGGDLIGTGESGGAFHDCDGHGTIVAGVIAARPAPQHDDALLGIAPDAEIIAIRQSSSVLRSPARPEESAGTIATLADALHRAVDMDAHVINVSLASCVPAHLAGSLDARVLDEALLRAEHSGAVVIAAAGNIGTACPAGSISYPAHSPTVIAVSASETSHDLAQYSLPTSGTPYSAPGRVPVGLSPHGEGFATGMHHQTQQQPFMGTSFAAPVVSGVAALLTQRYPEDTPAQLRARLTASASPGTGHISSTTALTVIMGEAYHQQVSLTQPAEPDMRIQQRALTFLLITAIGLASLGILLAAWRKMM
;
A
#
# COMPACT_ATOMS: atom_id res chain seq x y z
N MET A 1 -20.75 76.70 -46.18
CA MET A 1 -19.85 75.57 -45.87
C MET A 1 -20.44 74.80 -44.70
N ARG A 2 -21.03 73.64 -44.97
CA ARG A 2 -21.59 72.71 -43.97
C ARG A 2 -20.55 71.61 -43.76
N THR A 3 -19.92 71.56 -42.60
CA THR A 3 -18.92 70.54 -42.26
C THR A 3 -19.62 69.39 -41.55
N LEU A 4 -19.68 68.24 -42.20
CA LEU A 4 -20.16 66.97 -41.64
C LEU A 4 -19.14 66.46 -40.60
N VAL A 5 -19.58 66.21 -39.37
CA VAL A 5 -18.79 65.48 -38.37
C VAL A 5 -19.24 64.02 -38.42
N LEU A 6 -18.32 63.15 -38.85
CA LEU A 6 -18.52 61.70 -38.93
C LEU A 6 -18.31 61.10 -37.53
N LEU A 7 -19.37 60.56 -36.92
CA LEU A 7 -19.31 59.88 -35.63
C LEU A 7 -18.96 58.40 -35.84
N CYS A 8 -17.71 58.01 -35.59
CA CYS A 8 -17.30 56.60 -35.60
C CYS A 8 -17.77 55.90 -34.33
N ILE A 9 -18.76 55.00 -34.46
CA ILE A 9 -19.20 54.10 -33.39
C ILE A 9 -18.24 52.89 -33.36
N PHE A 10 -17.39 52.82 -32.34
CA PHE A 10 -16.64 51.61 -32.02
C PHE A 10 -17.56 50.62 -31.30
N ALA A 11 -17.93 49.52 -31.97
CA ALA A 11 -18.63 48.40 -31.35
C ALA A 11 -17.62 47.61 -30.50
N VAL A 12 -17.76 47.69 -29.17
CA VAL A 12 -17.03 46.83 -28.24
C VAL A 12 -17.72 45.47 -28.23
N LEU A 13 -17.13 44.48 -28.90
CA LEU A 13 -17.52 43.07 -28.80
C LEU A 13 -17.10 42.54 -27.42
N ALA A 14 -18.04 42.52 -26.47
CA ALA A 14 -17.87 41.79 -25.23
C ALA A 14 -17.92 40.28 -25.51
N GLY A 15 -16.76 39.66 -25.69
CA GLY A 15 -16.63 38.21 -25.73
C GLY A 15 -16.90 37.64 -24.34
N THR A 16 -18.04 36.98 -24.14
CA THR A 16 -18.25 36.17 -22.94
C THR A 16 -17.27 35.00 -22.97
N PRO A 17 -16.46 34.77 -21.92
CA PRO A 17 -15.60 33.59 -21.87
C PRO A 17 -16.51 32.36 -21.96
N ALA A 18 -16.21 31.47 -22.90
CA ALA A 18 -16.86 30.18 -22.99
C ALA A 18 -16.70 29.46 -21.63
N PRO A 19 -17.75 28.81 -21.10
CA PRO A 19 -17.60 28.01 -19.89
C PRO A 19 -16.53 26.96 -20.16
N VAL A 20 -15.49 26.94 -19.33
CA VAL A 20 -14.54 25.84 -19.29
C VAL A 20 -15.37 24.60 -18.96
N ALA A 21 -15.52 23.70 -19.92
CA ALA A 21 -16.13 22.40 -19.66
C ALA A 21 -15.25 21.70 -18.62
N LEU A 22 -15.76 21.60 -17.38
CA LEU A 22 -15.23 20.64 -16.42
C LEU A 22 -15.34 19.28 -17.10
N ALA A 23 -14.20 18.62 -17.31
CA ALA A 23 -14.20 17.25 -17.81
C ALA A 23 -15.09 16.42 -16.88
N ALA A 24 -16.03 15.66 -17.44
CA ALA A 24 -16.83 14.72 -16.66
C ALA A 24 -15.87 13.74 -15.97
N GLU A 25 -16.07 13.50 -14.67
CA GLU A 25 -15.33 12.46 -13.96
C GLU A 25 -15.57 11.12 -14.67
N PRO A 26 -14.52 10.31 -14.89
CA PRO A 26 -14.71 8.99 -15.49
C PRO A 26 -15.64 8.17 -14.60
N GLU A 27 -16.69 7.60 -15.18
CA GLU A 27 -17.65 6.76 -14.46
C GLU A 27 -16.94 5.51 -13.92
N CYS A 28 -17.11 5.23 -12.62
CA CYS A 28 -16.42 4.12 -11.99
C CYS A 28 -16.86 2.76 -12.56
N PRO A 29 -15.90 1.84 -12.78
CA PRO A 29 -16.17 0.43 -13.00
C PRO A 29 -17.30 -0.12 -12.13
N ALA A 30 -18.28 -0.78 -12.74
CA ALA A 30 -19.34 -1.42 -11.98
C ALA A 30 -18.83 -2.72 -11.31
N PRO A 31 -19.17 -2.99 -10.04
CA PRO A 31 -18.95 -4.29 -9.44
C PRO A 31 -19.86 -5.34 -10.08
N ILE A 32 -19.36 -6.57 -10.16
CA ILE A 32 -20.14 -7.74 -10.60
C ILE A 32 -20.94 -8.24 -9.40
N PRO A 33 -22.28 -8.09 -9.37
CA PRO A 33 -23.07 -8.43 -8.19
C PRO A 33 -22.95 -9.90 -7.82
N ALA A 34 -22.90 -10.17 -6.53
CA ALA A 34 -22.89 -11.52 -5.96
C ALA A 34 -23.97 -11.67 -4.90
N GLN A 35 -24.39 -12.92 -4.66
CA GLN A 35 -25.19 -13.27 -3.49
C GLN A 35 -24.28 -13.40 -2.27
N ALA A 36 -24.86 -13.21 -1.09
CA ALA A 36 -24.15 -13.51 0.15
C ALA A 36 -23.66 -14.97 0.13
N PRO A 37 -22.43 -15.26 0.56
CA PRO A 37 -21.95 -16.63 0.60
C PRO A 37 -22.77 -17.45 1.59
N HIS A 38 -23.31 -18.58 1.16
CA HIS A 38 -24.15 -19.43 2.02
C HIS A 38 -23.34 -20.20 3.06
N GLY A 39 -24.01 -20.53 4.17
CA GLY A 39 -23.48 -21.43 5.20
C GLY A 39 -22.81 -20.69 6.35
N SER A 40 -22.04 -21.43 7.16
CA SER A 40 -21.35 -20.87 8.30
C SER A 40 -19.93 -20.39 7.94
N PRO A 41 -19.40 -19.37 8.63
CA PRO A 41 -18.00 -18.98 8.49
C PRO A 41 -17.04 -20.16 8.77
N PRO A 42 -15.80 -20.11 8.26
CA PRO A 42 -14.82 -21.17 8.46
C PRO A 42 -14.63 -21.52 9.95
N ALA A 43 -14.71 -22.80 10.30
CA ALA A 43 -14.60 -23.25 11.69
C ALA A 43 -13.26 -22.87 12.35
N GLU A 44 -12.18 -22.83 11.55
CA GLU A 44 -10.86 -22.38 12.00
C GLU A 44 -10.85 -20.90 12.39
N LEU A 45 -11.58 -20.06 11.65
CA LEU A 45 -11.73 -18.65 11.99
C LEU A 45 -12.59 -18.47 13.26
N LEU A 46 -13.71 -19.21 13.37
CA LEU A 46 -14.54 -19.18 14.58
C LEU A 46 -13.78 -19.65 15.82
N LEU A 47 -12.84 -20.61 15.68
CA LEU A 47 -11.96 -21.04 16.76
C LEU A 47 -10.96 -19.93 17.14
N ALA A 48 -10.36 -19.25 16.16
CA ALA A 48 -9.50 -18.09 16.40
C ALA A 48 -10.24 -16.98 17.17
N HIS A 49 -11.51 -16.73 16.84
CA HIS A 49 -12.35 -15.71 17.50
C HIS A 49 -12.67 -16.00 18.97
N ARG A 50 -12.41 -17.22 19.47
CA ARG A 50 -12.46 -17.51 20.92
C ARG A 50 -11.30 -16.89 21.69
N PHE A 51 -10.26 -16.44 21.00
CA PHE A 51 -9.04 -15.88 21.57
C PHE A 51 -8.93 -14.37 21.37
N ALA A 52 -9.34 -13.87 20.21
CA ALA A 52 -9.31 -12.45 19.85
C ALA A 52 -10.21 -12.23 18.62
N THR A 53 -10.78 -11.04 18.49
CA THR A 53 -11.64 -10.59 17.36
C THR A 53 -11.13 -9.32 16.68
N GLY A 54 -10.04 -8.73 17.17
CA GLY A 54 -9.49 -7.44 16.72
C GLY A 54 -9.98 -6.24 17.51
N ALA A 55 -10.76 -6.43 18.59
CA ALA A 55 -11.36 -5.32 19.34
C ALA A 55 -10.29 -4.37 19.91
N GLY A 56 -10.50 -3.07 19.69
CA GLY A 56 -9.58 -2.00 20.12
C GLY A 56 -8.34 -1.84 19.23
N VAL A 57 -8.23 -2.59 18.14
CA VAL A 57 -7.11 -2.51 17.20
C VAL A 57 -7.52 -1.72 15.97
N LYS A 58 -6.75 -0.67 15.65
CA LYS A 58 -6.90 0.10 14.41
C LYS A 58 -6.05 -0.49 13.29
N VAL A 59 -6.67 -0.76 12.14
CA VAL A 59 -6.01 -1.25 10.93
C VAL A 59 -6.15 -0.21 9.83
N ALA A 60 -5.02 0.37 9.42
CA ALA A 60 -4.98 1.26 8.26
C ALA A 60 -4.91 0.44 6.97
N VAL A 61 -5.79 0.76 6.03
CA VAL A 61 -5.89 0.17 4.69
C VAL A 61 -5.40 1.22 3.69
N ILE A 62 -4.14 1.11 3.28
CA ILE A 62 -3.53 1.94 2.23
C ILE A 62 -3.81 1.26 0.90
N ASP A 63 -4.82 1.78 0.18
CA ASP A 63 -5.41 1.12 -0.98
C ASP A 63 -6.07 2.12 -1.94
N THR A 64 -7.12 1.72 -2.66
CA THR A 64 -7.89 2.51 -3.63
C THR A 64 -9.03 3.32 -3.03
N GLY A 65 -9.09 3.38 -1.70
CA GLY A 65 -10.22 3.90 -0.94
C GLY A 65 -11.07 2.76 -0.37
N VAL A 66 -11.97 3.07 0.56
CA VAL A 66 -12.87 2.09 1.19
C VAL A 66 -14.27 2.66 1.22
N ALA A 67 -15.15 2.12 0.38
CA ALA A 67 -16.56 2.52 0.39
C ALA A 67 -17.22 2.14 1.72
N PRO A 68 -18.05 3.02 2.31
CA PRO A 68 -18.80 2.70 3.51
C PRO A 68 -19.73 1.51 3.24
N HIS A 69 -19.68 0.51 4.11
CA HIS A 69 -20.48 -0.70 3.98
C HIS A 69 -21.02 -1.11 5.37
N PRO A 70 -22.28 -1.54 5.52
CA PRO A 70 -22.84 -1.91 6.82
C PRO A 70 -22.03 -2.98 7.57
N ARG A 71 -21.39 -3.86 6.80
CA ARG A 71 -20.50 -4.93 7.33
C ARG A 71 -19.15 -4.42 7.86
N LEU A 72 -18.75 -3.17 7.63
CA LEU A 72 -17.51 -2.60 8.18
C LEU A 72 -17.76 -1.72 9.42
N GLY A 73 -19.02 -1.39 9.72
CA GLY A 73 -19.33 -0.42 10.76
C GLY A 73 -18.78 0.97 10.43
N GLN A 74 -18.13 1.62 11.40
CA GLN A 74 -17.52 2.92 11.19
C GLN A 74 -16.12 2.76 10.58
N VAL A 75 -15.93 3.35 9.41
CA VAL A 75 -14.61 3.49 8.76
C VAL A 75 -14.11 4.91 9.01
N ALA A 76 -12.88 5.04 9.50
CA ALA A 76 -12.24 6.34 9.73
C ALA A 76 -11.63 6.89 8.43
N ASP A 77 -11.73 8.20 8.24
CA ASP A 77 -11.13 8.92 7.11
C ASP A 77 -9.64 9.17 7.39
N GLY A 78 -8.75 8.47 6.68
CA GLY A 78 -7.31 8.70 6.70
C GLY A 78 -6.80 9.58 5.56
N GLY A 79 -7.70 10.07 4.71
CA GLY A 79 -7.43 10.99 3.63
C GLY A 79 -7.17 10.35 2.27
N ASP A 80 -7.07 11.23 1.29
CA ASP A 80 -6.88 10.92 -0.11
C ASP A 80 -5.59 11.56 -0.64
N LEU A 81 -4.76 10.75 -1.26
CA LEU A 81 -3.44 11.11 -1.80
C LEU A 81 -3.38 11.03 -3.32
N ILE A 82 -4.51 10.79 -4.00
CA ILE A 82 -4.57 10.72 -5.47
C ILE A 82 -4.69 12.13 -6.09
N GLY A 83 -5.18 13.12 -5.34
CA GLY A 83 -5.07 14.54 -5.72
C GLY A 83 -5.90 14.97 -6.93
N THR A 84 -6.88 14.16 -7.37
CA THR A 84 -7.70 14.43 -8.57
C THR A 84 -8.94 15.31 -8.30
N GLY A 85 -9.23 15.65 -7.04
CA GLY A 85 -10.39 16.45 -6.69
C GLY A 85 -11.73 15.71 -6.80
N GLU A 86 -11.70 14.39 -6.98
CA GLU A 86 -12.89 13.55 -6.96
C GLU A 86 -13.63 13.65 -5.64
N SER A 87 -14.96 13.66 -5.74
CA SER A 87 -15.83 13.70 -4.58
C SER A 87 -15.80 12.38 -3.79
N GLY A 88 -15.57 12.47 -2.47
CA GLY A 88 -15.66 11.33 -1.54
C GLY A 88 -14.36 10.94 -0.83
N GLY A 89 -13.21 11.50 -1.22
CA GLY A 89 -11.95 11.35 -0.47
C GLY A 89 -11.55 9.89 -0.24
N ALA A 90 -11.16 9.55 1.00
CA ALA A 90 -10.75 8.19 1.35
C ALA A 90 -11.87 7.14 1.20
N PHE A 91 -13.13 7.58 1.16
CA PHE A 91 -14.30 6.70 1.06
C PHE A 91 -14.73 6.42 -0.37
N HIS A 92 -14.07 7.02 -1.36
CA HIS A 92 -14.35 6.79 -2.77
C HIS A 92 -13.45 5.66 -3.30
N ASP A 93 -14.03 4.48 -3.51
CA ASP A 93 -13.35 3.30 -4.06
C ASP A 93 -13.85 2.96 -5.47
N CYS A 94 -13.32 3.67 -6.46
CA CYS A 94 -13.67 3.51 -7.87
C CYS A 94 -13.17 2.18 -8.47
N ASP A 95 -12.10 1.65 -7.89
CA ASP A 95 -11.46 0.40 -8.30
C ASP A 95 -12.13 -0.83 -7.66
N GLY A 96 -12.90 -0.63 -6.59
CA GLY A 96 -13.53 -1.69 -5.81
C GLY A 96 -12.56 -2.58 -5.05
N HIS A 97 -11.28 -2.21 -5.00
CA HIS A 97 -10.23 -3.06 -4.45
C HIS A 97 -10.10 -2.89 -2.94
N GLY A 98 -9.97 -1.65 -2.46
CA GLY A 98 -9.80 -1.37 -1.03
C GLY A 98 -11.02 -1.74 -0.18
N THR A 99 -12.24 -1.65 -0.71
CA THR A 99 -13.46 -2.12 -0.01
C THR A 99 -13.44 -3.63 0.22
N ILE A 100 -12.96 -4.40 -0.76
CA ILE A 100 -12.82 -5.85 -0.64
C ILE A 100 -11.72 -6.20 0.37
N VAL A 101 -10.58 -5.50 0.30
CA VAL A 101 -9.46 -5.64 1.25
C VAL A 101 -9.92 -5.36 2.68
N ALA A 102 -10.63 -4.25 2.92
CA ALA A 102 -11.21 -3.93 4.22
C ALA A 102 -12.21 -5.00 4.69
N GLY A 103 -13.01 -5.56 3.77
CA GLY A 103 -13.92 -6.66 4.06
C GLY A 103 -13.21 -7.94 4.51
N VAL A 104 -12.12 -8.32 3.86
CA VAL A 104 -11.29 -9.47 4.28
C VAL A 104 -10.75 -9.25 5.70
N ILE A 105 -10.34 -8.02 6.02
CA ILE A 105 -9.82 -7.69 7.36
C ILE A 105 -10.93 -7.74 8.40
N ALA A 106 -12.01 -6.96 8.24
CA ALA A 106 -12.91 -6.60 9.34
C ALA A 106 -14.41 -6.68 9.01
N ALA A 107 -14.82 -7.45 7.99
CA ALA A 107 -16.25 -7.66 7.78
C ALA A 107 -16.90 -8.31 9.01
N ARG A 108 -17.81 -7.58 9.65
CA ARG A 108 -18.62 -8.03 10.79
C ARG A 108 -19.54 -9.17 10.35
N PRO A 109 -19.95 -10.07 11.25
CA PRO A 109 -21.04 -10.99 10.95
C PRO A 109 -22.34 -10.21 10.69
N ALA A 110 -23.29 -10.79 9.97
CA ALA A 110 -24.66 -10.30 9.93
C ALA A 110 -25.54 -11.26 10.74
N PRO A 111 -25.82 -11.01 12.03
CA PRO A 111 -26.60 -11.93 12.87
C PRO A 111 -28.02 -12.22 12.34
N GLN A 112 -28.52 -11.36 11.45
CA GLN A 112 -29.85 -11.42 10.85
C GLN A 112 -29.85 -12.12 9.48
N HIS A 113 -28.67 -12.45 8.94
CA HIS A 113 -28.51 -13.11 7.64
C HIS A 113 -27.66 -14.37 7.82
N ASP A 114 -28.15 -15.51 7.34
CA ASP A 114 -27.43 -16.78 7.39
C ASP A 114 -26.37 -16.83 6.27
N ASP A 115 -25.33 -16.00 6.41
CA ASP A 115 -24.20 -15.94 5.48
C ASP A 115 -22.85 -16.21 6.15
N ALA A 116 -21.95 -16.78 5.36
CA ALA A 116 -20.63 -17.22 5.79
C ALA A 116 -19.58 -16.10 5.76
N LEU A 117 -19.95 -14.87 5.38
CA LEU A 117 -18.98 -13.80 5.19
C LEU A 117 -18.55 -13.24 6.54
N LEU A 118 -17.26 -13.40 6.85
CA LEU A 118 -16.69 -12.93 8.10
C LEU A 118 -15.23 -12.52 7.84
N GLY A 119 -14.88 -11.31 8.26
CA GLY A 119 -13.52 -10.82 8.23
C GLY A 119 -12.66 -11.55 9.26
N ILE A 120 -11.35 -11.52 9.06
CA ILE A 120 -10.41 -12.18 9.97
C ILE A 120 -10.44 -11.55 11.38
N ALA A 121 -10.57 -10.23 11.46
CA ALA A 121 -10.64 -9.44 12.69
C ALA A 121 -11.89 -8.52 12.67
N PRO A 122 -13.10 -9.09 12.87
CA PRO A 122 -14.37 -8.38 12.65
C PRO A 122 -14.62 -7.20 13.60
N ASP A 123 -13.94 -7.15 14.74
CA ASP A 123 -14.06 -6.05 15.71
C ASP A 123 -12.94 -5.00 15.58
N ALA A 124 -12.04 -5.14 14.59
CA ALA A 124 -11.03 -4.14 14.29
C ALA A 124 -11.66 -2.88 13.67
N GLU A 125 -11.04 -1.73 13.93
CA GLU A 125 -11.42 -0.44 13.36
C GLU A 125 -10.63 -0.20 12.07
N ILE A 126 -11.32 0.10 10.96
CA ILE A 126 -10.65 0.37 9.68
C ILE A 126 -10.39 1.87 9.51
N ILE A 127 -9.16 2.23 9.14
CA ILE A 127 -8.80 3.56 8.65
C ILE A 127 -8.59 3.45 7.14
N ALA A 128 -9.37 4.17 6.35
CA ALA A 128 -9.24 4.20 4.90
C ALA A 128 -8.21 5.25 4.48
N ILE A 129 -7.17 4.85 3.74
CA ILE A 129 -6.22 5.79 3.13
C ILE A 129 -6.17 5.49 1.63
N ARG A 130 -6.72 6.41 0.84
CA ARG A 130 -6.75 6.28 -0.62
C ARG A 130 -5.41 6.78 -1.18
N GLN A 131 -4.61 5.88 -1.74
CA GLN A 131 -3.26 6.19 -2.22
C GLN A 131 -3.02 5.78 -3.67
N SER A 132 -3.76 4.81 -4.20
CA SER A 132 -3.61 4.34 -5.58
C SER A 132 -4.95 4.23 -6.30
N SER A 133 -4.96 4.31 -7.63
CA SER A 133 -6.12 3.94 -8.43
C SER A 133 -5.65 3.50 -9.81
N SER A 134 -6.20 2.41 -10.32
CA SER A 134 -5.96 1.93 -11.68
C SER A 134 -6.69 2.74 -12.73
N VAL A 135 -7.87 3.27 -12.38
CA VAL A 135 -8.70 4.12 -13.24
C VAL A 135 -8.01 5.45 -13.53
N LEU A 136 -7.28 5.98 -12.54
CA LEU A 136 -6.63 7.30 -12.60
C LEU A 136 -5.14 7.24 -12.96
N ARG A 137 -4.61 6.08 -13.34
CA ARG A 137 -3.23 5.99 -13.85
C ARG A 137 -3.12 6.68 -15.21
N SER A 138 -2.18 7.62 -15.33
CA SER A 138 -1.87 8.30 -16.58
C SER A 138 -0.51 7.83 -17.13
N PRO A 139 -0.49 6.98 -18.18
CA PRO A 139 0.78 6.56 -18.81
C PRO A 139 1.61 7.73 -19.34
N ALA A 140 0.95 8.84 -19.70
CA ALA A 140 1.59 10.04 -20.24
C ALA A 140 2.22 10.92 -19.15
N ARG A 141 1.76 10.82 -17.89
CA ARG A 141 2.27 11.59 -16.74
C ARG A 141 2.43 10.67 -15.52
N PRO A 142 3.49 9.85 -15.47
CA PRO A 142 3.70 8.88 -14.40
C PRO A 142 3.89 9.53 -13.02
N GLU A 143 4.56 10.68 -12.98
CA GLU A 143 4.81 11.47 -11.76
C GLU A 143 3.52 12.03 -11.14
N GLU A 144 2.50 12.25 -11.98
CA GLU A 144 1.18 12.74 -11.58
C GLU A 144 0.16 11.59 -11.46
N SER A 145 0.60 10.34 -11.64
CA SER A 145 -0.26 9.17 -11.50
C SER A 145 -0.37 8.75 -10.03
N ALA A 146 -1.55 8.28 -9.65
CA ALA A 146 -1.77 7.68 -8.34
C ALA A 146 -0.78 6.53 -8.04
N GLY A 147 -0.36 6.38 -6.78
CA GLY A 147 0.43 5.21 -6.34
C GLY A 147 1.95 5.37 -6.38
N THR A 148 2.50 6.59 -6.26
CA THR A 148 3.96 6.82 -6.21
C THR A 148 4.59 6.39 -4.87
N ILE A 149 5.90 6.19 -4.84
CA ILE A 149 6.63 5.86 -3.59
C ILE A 149 6.55 6.99 -2.57
N ALA A 150 6.60 8.25 -3.03
CA ALA A 150 6.46 9.42 -2.15
C ALA A 150 5.08 9.45 -1.47
N THR A 151 4.00 9.26 -2.23
CA THR A 151 2.64 9.21 -1.67
C THR A 151 2.42 7.99 -0.78
N LEU A 152 3.13 6.87 -1.01
CA LEU A 152 3.12 5.73 -0.09
C LEU A 152 3.78 6.08 1.25
N ALA A 153 4.91 6.80 1.24
CA ALA A 153 5.54 7.29 2.46
C ALA A 153 4.60 8.23 3.24
N ASP A 154 3.91 9.14 2.55
CA ASP A 154 2.89 10.01 3.17
C ASP A 154 1.72 9.21 3.77
N ALA A 155 1.28 8.16 3.09
CA ALA A 155 0.23 7.27 3.59
C ALA A 155 0.65 6.54 4.87
N LEU A 156 1.89 6.06 4.93
CA LEU A 156 2.46 5.43 6.13
C LEU A 156 2.53 6.41 7.30
N HIS A 157 2.96 7.66 7.05
CA HIS A 157 2.97 8.71 8.06
C HIS A 157 1.57 8.99 8.60
N ARG A 158 0.56 9.12 7.73
CA ARG A 158 -0.84 9.34 8.13
C ARG A 158 -1.39 8.18 8.96
N ALA A 159 -1.11 6.94 8.55
CA ALA A 159 -1.52 5.77 9.32
C ALA A 159 -0.95 5.80 10.75
N VAL A 160 0.33 6.15 10.90
CA VAL A 160 0.98 6.32 12.21
C VAL A 160 0.38 7.48 12.99
N ASP A 161 0.12 8.62 12.34
CA ASP A 161 -0.50 9.80 12.98
C ASP A 161 -1.92 9.54 13.49
N MET A 162 -2.59 8.50 12.98
CA MET A 162 -3.91 8.06 13.41
C MET A 162 -3.89 6.89 14.41
N ASP A 163 -2.71 6.56 14.94
CA ASP A 163 -2.46 5.45 15.86
C ASP A 163 -2.87 4.10 15.27
N ALA A 164 -2.63 3.87 13.97
CA ALA A 164 -2.80 2.55 13.38
C ALA A 164 -1.83 1.56 14.02
N HIS A 165 -2.35 0.42 14.48
CA HIS A 165 -1.53 -0.64 15.06
C HIS A 165 -1.03 -1.61 13.97
N VAL A 166 -1.87 -1.81 12.94
CA VAL A 166 -1.55 -2.61 11.76
C VAL A 166 -1.73 -1.72 10.53
N ILE A 167 -0.77 -1.75 9.62
CA ILE A 167 -0.84 -1.02 8.35
C ILE A 167 -0.78 -2.02 7.20
N ASN A 168 -1.91 -2.20 6.54
CA ASN A 168 -2.05 -3.04 5.36
C ASN A 168 -1.76 -2.21 4.09
N VAL A 169 -0.73 -2.61 3.35
CA VAL A 169 -0.36 -2.05 2.05
C VAL A 169 -0.63 -3.10 0.97
N SER A 170 -1.82 -3.06 0.38
CA SER A 170 -2.24 -4.04 -0.63
C SER A 170 -1.74 -3.71 -2.05
N LEU A 171 -0.68 -2.91 -2.13
CA LEU A 171 -0.07 -2.41 -3.35
C LEU A 171 1.35 -2.98 -3.47
N ALA A 172 1.84 -3.11 -4.70
CA ALA A 172 3.24 -3.43 -4.95
C ALA A 172 3.78 -2.54 -6.07
N SER A 173 4.74 -1.67 -5.74
CA SER A 173 5.51 -0.91 -6.73
C SER A 173 6.72 -1.75 -7.13
N CYS A 174 6.61 -2.45 -8.28
CA CYS A 174 7.66 -3.33 -8.75
C CYS A 174 8.69 -2.58 -9.59
N VAL A 175 9.95 -2.63 -9.17
CA VAL A 175 11.07 -2.01 -9.87
C VAL A 175 12.00 -3.11 -10.37
N PRO A 176 12.29 -3.18 -11.69
CA PRO A 176 13.26 -4.14 -12.20
C PRO A 176 14.60 -4.04 -11.45
N ALA A 177 15.20 -5.18 -11.08
CA ALA A 177 16.38 -5.20 -10.20
C ALA A 177 17.54 -4.32 -10.70
N HIS A 178 17.74 -4.24 -12.01
CA HIS A 178 18.79 -3.40 -12.61
C HIS A 178 18.56 -1.88 -12.48
N LEU A 179 17.32 -1.45 -12.17
CA LEU A 179 16.96 -0.05 -11.95
C LEU A 179 16.84 0.29 -10.46
N ALA A 180 16.74 -0.71 -9.59
CA ALA A 180 16.49 -0.50 -8.16
C ALA A 180 17.58 0.34 -7.47
N GLY A 181 18.85 0.21 -7.88
CA GLY A 181 19.94 1.01 -7.32
C GLY A 181 19.88 2.51 -7.65
N SER A 182 19.01 2.92 -8.58
CA SER A 182 18.82 4.32 -9.00
C SER A 182 17.58 4.96 -8.37
N LEU A 183 16.81 4.20 -7.59
CA LEU A 183 15.59 4.66 -6.94
C LEU A 183 15.91 5.32 -5.59
N ASP A 184 15.45 6.55 -5.36
CA ASP A 184 15.52 7.17 -4.04
C ASP A 184 14.35 6.67 -3.17
N ALA A 185 14.61 5.62 -2.40
CA ALA A 185 13.64 5.04 -1.46
C ALA A 185 13.74 5.62 -0.04
N ARG A 186 14.59 6.63 0.20
CA ARG A 186 14.87 7.11 1.56
C ARG A 186 13.63 7.58 2.32
N VAL A 187 12.76 8.31 1.63
CA VAL A 187 11.49 8.80 2.23
C VAL A 187 10.60 7.65 2.67
N LEU A 188 10.60 6.55 1.91
CA LEU A 188 9.86 5.34 2.26
C LEU A 188 10.51 4.61 3.44
N ASP A 189 11.85 4.47 3.43
CA ASP A 189 12.60 3.85 4.52
C ASP A 189 12.37 4.59 5.85
N GLU A 190 12.41 5.93 5.82
CA GLU A 190 12.13 6.78 6.99
C GLU A 190 10.70 6.58 7.50
N ALA A 191 9.71 6.49 6.61
CA ALA A 191 8.32 6.22 6.98
C ALA A 191 8.11 4.82 7.57
N LEU A 192 8.78 3.80 7.03
CA LEU A 192 8.73 2.42 7.55
C LEU A 192 9.41 2.30 8.92
N LEU A 193 10.55 2.98 9.12
CA LEU A 193 11.22 3.04 10.42
C LEU A 193 10.37 3.79 11.46
N ARG A 194 9.66 4.84 11.03
CA ARG A 194 8.72 5.55 11.89
C ARG A 194 7.58 4.64 12.35
N ALA A 195 6.98 3.86 11.43
CA ALA A 195 5.94 2.89 11.76
C ALA A 195 6.45 1.82 12.74
N GLU A 196 7.64 1.28 12.50
CA GLU A 196 8.27 0.33 13.42
C GLU A 196 8.45 0.93 14.82
N HIS A 197 8.95 2.16 14.92
CA HIS A 197 9.20 2.82 16.21
C HIS A 197 7.91 3.23 16.93
N SER A 198 6.84 3.55 16.21
CA SER A 198 5.54 3.86 16.79
C SER A 198 4.76 2.62 17.26
N GLY A 199 5.30 1.41 17.04
CA GLY A 199 4.65 0.16 17.40
C GLY A 199 3.67 -0.36 16.34
N ALA A 200 3.66 0.21 15.13
CA ALA A 200 2.81 -0.22 14.04
C ALA A 200 3.48 -1.31 13.20
N VAL A 201 2.81 -2.44 12.97
CA VAL A 201 3.30 -3.49 12.07
C VAL A 201 2.84 -3.23 10.63
N VAL A 202 3.78 -3.18 9.69
CA VAL A 202 3.50 -2.99 8.27
C VAL A 202 3.47 -4.33 7.55
N ILE A 203 2.37 -4.59 6.83
CA ILE A 203 2.12 -5.81 6.08
C ILE A 203 1.83 -5.41 4.64
N ALA A 204 2.54 -6.01 3.68
CA ALA A 204 2.43 -5.62 2.28
C ALA A 204 2.27 -6.82 1.36
N ALA A 205 1.57 -6.60 0.25
CA ALA A 205 1.49 -7.55 -0.84
C ALA A 205 2.87 -7.79 -1.47
N ALA A 206 3.26 -9.05 -1.67
CA ALA A 206 4.53 -9.37 -2.33
C ALA A 206 4.59 -8.89 -3.79
N GLY A 207 3.43 -8.76 -4.44
CA GLY A 207 3.28 -8.38 -5.85
C GLY A 207 2.95 -9.57 -6.74
N ASN A 208 2.36 -9.27 -7.90
CA ASN A 208 1.90 -10.28 -8.85
C ASN A 208 2.73 -10.24 -10.13
N ILE A 209 3.30 -11.36 -10.54
CA ILE A 209 4.05 -11.52 -11.78
C ILE A 209 3.17 -11.13 -12.96
N GLY A 210 3.63 -10.15 -13.74
CA GLY A 210 2.95 -9.65 -14.92
C GLY A 210 3.75 -8.57 -15.62
N THR A 211 3.15 -7.90 -16.60
CA THR A 211 3.85 -6.88 -17.40
C THR A 211 4.35 -5.71 -16.55
N ALA A 212 3.53 -5.23 -15.59
CA ALA A 212 3.89 -4.15 -14.68
C ALA A 212 4.82 -4.60 -13.54
N CYS A 213 5.02 -5.91 -13.39
CA CYS A 213 5.81 -6.48 -12.32
C CYS A 213 6.50 -7.77 -12.81
N PRO A 214 7.53 -7.66 -13.66
CA PRO A 214 8.22 -8.82 -14.20
C PRO A 214 8.85 -9.68 -13.11
N ALA A 215 8.99 -10.98 -13.37
CA ALA A 215 9.71 -11.87 -12.46
C ALA A 215 11.13 -11.35 -12.18
N GLY A 216 11.55 -11.37 -10.91
CA GLY A 216 12.82 -10.81 -10.46
C GLY A 216 12.82 -9.31 -10.19
N SER A 217 11.66 -8.64 -10.25
CA SER A 217 11.52 -7.26 -9.77
C SER A 217 11.63 -7.18 -8.25
N ILE A 218 12.11 -6.04 -7.75
CA ILE A 218 12.06 -5.69 -6.33
C ILE A 218 10.72 -5.01 -6.05
N SER A 219 9.97 -5.53 -5.08
CA SER A 219 8.65 -5.03 -4.73
C SER A 219 8.72 -4.07 -3.54
N TYR A 220 8.27 -2.83 -3.70
CA TYR A 220 8.19 -1.84 -2.64
C TYR A 220 6.75 -1.73 -2.13
N PRO A 221 6.50 -1.70 -0.81
CA PRO A 221 7.48 -1.72 0.29
C PRO A 221 7.88 -3.14 0.73
N ALA A 222 7.34 -4.20 0.11
CA ALA A 222 7.48 -5.58 0.55
C ALA A 222 8.92 -6.09 0.72
N HIS A 223 9.88 -5.59 -0.04
CA HIS A 223 11.29 -5.97 0.09
C HIS A 223 11.96 -5.48 1.39
N SER A 224 11.32 -4.56 2.12
CA SER A 224 11.93 -3.89 3.28
C SER A 224 11.97 -4.82 4.50
N PRO A 225 13.06 -4.84 5.30
CA PRO A 225 13.20 -5.79 6.41
C PRO A 225 12.16 -5.69 7.53
N THR A 226 11.58 -4.50 7.75
CA THR A 226 10.54 -4.27 8.76
C THR A 226 9.14 -4.63 8.26
N VAL A 227 8.98 -4.95 6.97
CA VAL A 227 7.69 -5.24 6.36
C VAL A 227 7.45 -6.75 6.29
N ILE A 228 6.24 -7.17 6.64
CA ILE A 228 5.78 -8.54 6.41
C ILE A 228 5.30 -8.64 4.95
N ALA A 229 6.13 -9.20 4.09
CA ALA A 229 5.79 -9.44 2.69
C ALA A 229 4.95 -10.70 2.52
N VAL A 230 3.73 -10.56 2.02
CA VAL A 230 2.75 -11.66 1.93
C VAL A 230 2.58 -12.12 0.49
N SER A 231 2.97 -13.37 0.25
CA SER A 231 2.72 -14.08 -1.01
C SER A 231 1.29 -14.66 -1.04
N ALA A 232 0.77 -14.87 -2.25
CA ALA A 232 -0.52 -15.51 -2.44
C ALA A 232 -0.35 -17.02 -2.49
N SER A 233 -1.20 -17.75 -1.78
CA SER A 233 -1.27 -19.21 -1.81
C SER A 233 -2.42 -19.68 -2.70
N GLU A 234 -2.19 -20.73 -3.49
CA GLU A 234 -3.25 -21.46 -4.20
C GLU A 234 -3.89 -22.51 -3.26
N THR A 235 -3.03 -23.22 -2.51
CA THR A 235 -3.41 -24.13 -1.43
C THR A 235 -2.58 -23.80 -0.19
N SER A 236 -2.86 -24.41 0.97
CA SER A 236 -2.00 -24.25 2.15
C SER A 236 -0.55 -24.72 1.92
N HIS A 237 -0.30 -25.51 0.87
CA HIS A 237 0.98 -26.13 0.56
C HIS A 237 1.62 -25.64 -0.74
N ASP A 238 0.92 -24.82 -1.52
CA ASP A 238 1.40 -24.29 -2.80
C ASP A 238 1.19 -22.78 -2.89
N LEU A 239 2.25 -22.07 -3.29
CA LEU A 239 2.13 -20.67 -3.68
C LEU A 239 1.43 -20.56 -5.04
N ALA A 240 0.64 -19.51 -5.21
CA ALA A 240 0.02 -19.21 -6.48
C ALA A 240 1.10 -18.85 -7.52
N GLN A 241 0.96 -19.34 -8.75
CA GLN A 241 1.97 -19.13 -9.80
C GLN A 241 2.20 -17.66 -10.16
N TYR A 242 1.19 -16.81 -9.95
CA TYR A 242 1.32 -15.37 -10.15
C TYR A 242 2.01 -14.66 -9.00
N SER A 243 2.23 -15.29 -7.84
CA SER A 243 2.83 -14.62 -6.70
C SER A 243 4.31 -14.37 -6.93
N LEU A 244 4.77 -13.13 -6.71
CA LEU A 244 6.19 -12.88 -6.63
C LEU A 244 6.80 -13.62 -5.43
N PRO A 245 7.98 -14.25 -5.60
CA PRO A 245 8.76 -14.76 -4.47
C PRO A 245 9.24 -13.63 -3.57
N THR A 246 9.29 -13.86 -2.26
CA THR A 246 9.88 -12.94 -1.28
C THR A 246 11.29 -13.39 -0.90
N SER A 247 12.19 -12.44 -0.64
CA SER A 247 13.61 -12.71 -0.33
C SER A 247 13.90 -12.94 1.17
N GLY A 248 12.88 -13.03 2.00
CA GLY A 248 12.97 -13.16 3.46
C GLY A 248 12.16 -14.33 4.02
N THR A 249 11.70 -14.20 5.27
CA THR A 249 10.78 -15.18 5.88
C THR A 249 9.54 -15.32 4.99
N PRO A 250 9.15 -16.55 4.60
CA PRO A 250 7.96 -16.73 3.80
C PRO A 250 6.73 -16.47 4.67
N TYR A 251 5.85 -15.59 4.19
CA TYR A 251 4.48 -15.45 4.68
C TYR A 251 3.55 -15.63 3.49
N SER A 252 2.54 -16.47 3.63
CA SER A 252 1.52 -16.60 2.60
C SER A 252 0.12 -16.75 3.17
N ALA A 253 -0.85 -16.35 2.36
CA ALA A 253 -2.27 -16.49 2.66
C ALA A 253 -3.06 -16.61 1.35
N PRO A 254 -4.33 -17.07 1.41
CA PRO A 254 -5.17 -17.17 0.21
C PRO A 254 -5.28 -15.82 -0.50
N GLY A 255 -4.91 -15.79 -1.79
CA GLY A 255 -4.96 -14.57 -2.61
C GLY A 255 -6.24 -14.39 -3.42
N ARG A 256 -7.24 -15.27 -3.24
CA ARG A 256 -8.51 -15.23 -3.98
C ARG A 256 -9.67 -14.95 -3.02
N VAL A 257 -10.50 -13.97 -3.38
CA VAL A 257 -11.74 -13.64 -2.65
C VAL A 257 -12.93 -13.97 -3.56
N PRO A 258 -13.63 -15.10 -3.35
CA PRO A 258 -14.75 -15.48 -4.20
C PRO A 258 -15.91 -14.49 -4.14
N VAL A 259 -16.18 -13.95 -2.94
CA VAL A 259 -17.21 -12.96 -2.69
C VAL A 259 -16.68 -11.98 -1.64
N GLY A 260 -16.72 -10.68 -1.94
CA GLY A 260 -16.37 -9.63 -1.00
C GLY A 260 -17.45 -8.54 -0.95
N LEU A 261 -17.23 -7.53 -0.11
CA LEU A 261 -18.14 -6.40 0.04
C LEU A 261 -18.16 -5.54 -1.23
N SER A 262 -19.35 -5.20 -1.72
CA SER A 262 -19.46 -4.33 -2.89
C SER A 262 -19.00 -2.90 -2.54
N PRO A 263 -18.20 -2.23 -3.40
CA PRO A 263 -17.93 -0.81 -3.26
C PRO A 263 -19.16 0.05 -3.56
N HIS A 264 -20.19 -0.52 -4.20
CA HIS A 264 -21.46 0.15 -4.47
C HIS A 264 -22.60 -0.47 -3.66
N GLY A 265 -23.21 0.34 -2.79
CA GLY A 265 -24.33 -0.07 -1.95
C GLY A 265 -23.94 -1.05 -0.84
N GLU A 266 -24.90 -1.85 -0.39
CA GLU A 266 -24.76 -2.74 0.78
C GLU A 266 -24.64 -4.24 0.39
N GLY A 267 -24.44 -4.51 -0.90
CA GLY A 267 -24.41 -5.87 -1.45
C GLY A 267 -23.02 -6.48 -1.51
N PHE A 268 -22.90 -7.56 -2.26
CA PHE A 268 -21.63 -8.27 -2.45
C PHE A 268 -21.19 -8.25 -3.91
N ALA A 269 -19.90 -8.44 -4.12
CA ALA A 269 -19.29 -8.52 -5.44
C ALA A 269 -18.39 -9.76 -5.58
N THR A 270 -18.29 -10.30 -6.79
CA THR A 270 -17.34 -11.38 -7.15
C THR A 270 -16.15 -10.89 -7.98
N GLY A 271 -16.19 -9.64 -8.42
CA GLY A 271 -15.17 -8.99 -9.22
C GLY A 271 -15.61 -7.61 -9.69
N MET A 272 -14.81 -6.98 -10.54
CA MET A 272 -15.08 -5.66 -11.14
C MET A 272 -15.11 -5.75 -12.66
N HIS A 273 -15.92 -4.91 -13.29
CA HIS A 273 -15.87 -4.70 -14.74
C HIS A 273 -14.71 -3.77 -15.10
N HIS A 274 -13.61 -4.31 -15.62
CA HIS A 274 -12.49 -3.51 -16.12
C HIS A 274 -12.54 -3.45 -17.65
N GLN A 275 -12.95 -2.29 -18.19
CA GLN A 275 -13.22 -2.10 -19.62
C GLN A 275 -14.22 -3.14 -20.15
N THR A 276 -13.79 -4.05 -21.03
CA THR A 276 -14.62 -5.12 -21.61
C THR A 276 -14.47 -6.47 -20.88
N GLN A 277 -13.62 -6.54 -19.86
CA GLN A 277 -13.29 -7.77 -19.15
C GLN A 277 -13.83 -7.78 -17.73
N GLN A 278 -14.12 -8.97 -17.22
CA GLN A 278 -14.41 -9.20 -15.82
C GLN A 278 -13.12 -9.54 -15.11
N GLN A 279 -12.77 -8.77 -14.08
CA GLN A 279 -11.60 -9.00 -13.26
C GLN A 279 -12.03 -9.59 -11.91
N PRO A 280 -11.74 -10.87 -11.63
CA PRO A 280 -12.01 -11.46 -10.32
C PRO A 280 -11.08 -10.87 -9.26
N PHE A 281 -11.47 -10.97 -7.99
CA PHE A 281 -10.62 -10.60 -6.86
C PHE A 281 -9.55 -11.66 -6.62
N MET A 282 -8.42 -11.51 -7.30
CA MET A 282 -7.27 -12.42 -7.22
C MET A 282 -5.95 -11.63 -7.22
N GLY A 283 -5.07 -11.92 -6.26
CA GLY A 283 -3.77 -11.28 -6.12
C GLY A 283 -3.18 -11.37 -4.71
N THR A 284 -1.88 -11.12 -4.61
CA THR A 284 -1.18 -10.93 -3.32
C THR A 284 -1.77 -9.79 -2.48
N SER A 285 -2.41 -8.82 -3.14
CA SER A 285 -3.16 -7.74 -2.52
C SER A 285 -4.37 -8.20 -1.70
N PHE A 286 -4.90 -9.40 -1.96
CA PHE A 286 -5.94 -10.04 -1.15
C PHE A 286 -5.39 -11.07 -0.15
N ALA A 287 -4.13 -11.48 -0.29
CA ALA A 287 -3.44 -12.29 0.71
C ALA A 287 -2.95 -11.45 1.90
N ALA A 288 -2.40 -10.26 1.62
CA ALA A 288 -1.98 -9.29 2.64
C ALA A 288 -3.05 -9.00 3.71
N PRO A 289 -4.32 -8.68 3.36
CA PRO A 289 -5.36 -8.41 4.36
C PRO A 289 -5.70 -9.60 5.26
N VAL A 290 -5.51 -10.85 4.79
CA VAL A 290 -5.67 -12.02 5.66
C VAL A 290 -4.66 -11.97 6.80
N VAL A 291 -3.38 -11.74 6.47
CA VAL A 291 -2.31 -11.62 7.46
C VAL A 291 -2.47 -10.36 8.31
N SER A 292 -2.95 -9.25 7.74
CA SER A 292 -3.26 -8.03 8.48
C SER A 292 -4.36 -8.24 9.53
N GLY A 293 -5.39 -9.01 9.19
CA GLY A 293 -6.40 -9.43 10.17
C GLY A 293 -5.79 -10.29 11.27
N VAL A 294 -4.95 -11.29 10.94
CA VAL A 294 -4.28 -12.12 11.95
C VAL A 294 -3.37 -11.28 12.86
N ALA A 295 -2.65 -10.30 12.30
CA ALA A 295 -1.84 -9.36 13.06
C ALA A 295 -2.71 -8.50 14.00
N ALA A 296 -3.91 -8.11 13.59
CA ALA A 296 -4.85 -7.42 14.48
C ALA A 296 -5.34 -8.31 15.62
N LEU A 297 -5.64 -9.60 15.35
CA LEU A 297 -5.96 -10.56 16.40
C LEU A 297 -4.80 -10.74 17.40
N LEU A 298 -3.57 -10.83 16.90
CA LEU A 298 -2.37 -10.92 17.73
C LEU A 298 -2.14 -9.66 18.56
N THR A 299 -2.34 -8.48 17.97
CA THR A 299 -2.19 -7.20 18.66
C THR A 299 -3.18 -7.09 19.82
N GLN A 300 -4.45 -7.51 19.63
CA GLN A 300 -5.41 -7.55 20.73
C GLN A 300 -4.98 -8.52 21.83
N ARG A 301 -4.48 -9.70 21.45
CA ARG A 301 -4.13 -10.76 22.41
C ARG A 301 -2.83 -10.46 23.17
N TYR A 302 -1.89 -9.77 22.53
CA TYR A 302 -0.57 -9.44 23.05
C TYR A 302 -0.29 -7.93 22.84
N PRO A 303 -1.00 -7.04 23.55
CA PRO A 303 -0.95 -5.59 23.28
C PRO A 303 0.40 -4.94 23.60
N GLU A 304 1.25 -5.60 24.39
CA GLU A 304 2.58 -5.12 24.76
C GLU A 304 3.69 -5.58 23.78
N ASP A 305 3.35 -6.41 22.78
CA ASP A 305 4.33 -6.88 21.82
C ASP A 305 4.73 -5.77 20.85
N THR A 306 6.03 -5.59 20.68
CA THR A 306 6.59 -4.75 19.61
C THR A 306 6.31 -5.33 18.23
N PRO A 307 6.41 -4.54 17.13
CA PRO A 307 6.25 -5.06 15.77
C PRO A 307 7.20 -6.22 15.46
N ALA A 308 8.44 -6.18 15.97
CA ALA A 308 9.39 -7.29 15.84
C ALA A 308 8.91 -8.58 16.54
N GLN A 309 8.31 -8.45 17.73
CA GLN A 309 7.73 -9.56 18.48
C GLN A 309 6.49 -10.13 17.78
N LEU A 310 5.63 -9.29 17.21
CA LEU A 310 4.49 -9.72 16.39
C LEU A 310 4.97 -10.46 15.12
N ARG A 311 5.97 -9.92 14.41
CA ARG A 311 6.63 -10.61 13.28
C ARG A 311 7.18 -11.97 13.66
N ALA A 312 7.83 -12.07 14.82
CA ALA A 312 8.38 -13.33 15.31
C ALA A 312 7.28 -14.36 15.64
N ARG A 313 6.12 -13.95 16.18
CA ARG A 313 4.98 -14.87 16.36
C ARG A 313 4.43 -15.37 15.03
N LEU A 314 4.22 -14.46 14.08
CA LEU A 314 3.77 -14.83 12.74
C LEU A 314 4.74 -15.81 12.10
N THR A 315 6.05 -15.53 12.17
CA THR A 315 7.12 -16.43 11.70
C THR A 315 7.04 -17.80 12.35
N ALA A 316 6.93 -17.86 13.68
CA ALA A 316 6.90 -19.13 14.42
C ALA A 316 5.62 -19.95 14.14
N SER A 317 4.53 -19.27 13.76
CA SER A 317 3.27 -19.91 13.39
C SER A 317 3.14 -20.28 11.92
N ALA A 318 4.09 -19.83 11.08
CA ALA A 318 4.03 -20.01 9.64
C ALA A 318 4.27 -21.48 9.25
N SER A 319 3.44 -22.00 8.35
CA SER A 319 3.57 -23.39 7.88
C SER A 319 4.92 -23.60 7.19
N PRO A 320 5.66 -24.70 7.49
CA PRO A 320 6.92 -24.99 6.82
C PRO A 320 6.77 -25.05 5.29
N GLY A 321 7.74 -24.48 4.58
CA GLY A 321 7.81 -24.50 3.11
C GLY A 321 7.10 -23.33 2.44
N THR A 322 5.83 -23.08 2.75
CA THR A 322 5.03 -22.01 2.10
C THR A 322 4.87 -20.74 2.92
N GLY A 323 5.12 -20.81 4.23
CA GLY A 323 4.86 -19.69 5.12
C GLY A 323 3.38 -19.42 5.37
N HIS A 324 2.49 -20.40 5.10
CA HIS A 324 1.05 -20.19 5.22
C HIS A 324 0.66 -19.82 6.66
N ILE A 325 -0.06 -18.71 6.82
CA ILE A 325 -0.54 -18.20 8.10
C ILE A 325 -1.98 -18.65 8.36
N SER A 326 -2.15 -19.42 9.44
CA SER A 326 -3.46 -19.75 10.02
C SER A 326 -3.72 -18.86 11.23
N SER A 327 -4.95 -18.35 11.32
CA SER A 327 -5.40 -17.50 12.44
C SER A 327 -5.31 -18.24 13.77
N THR A 328 -5.76 -19.50 13.80
CA THR A 328 -5.72 -20.32 15.03
C THR A 328 -4.29 -20.65 15.44
N THR A 329 -3.44 -21.07 14.51
CA THR A 329 -2.04 -21.40 14.82
C THR A 329 -1.28 -20.17 15.29
N ALA A 330 -1.48 -19.02 14.66
CA ALA A 330 -0.85 -17.75 15.08
C ALA A 330 -1.21 -17.38 16.53
N LEU A 331 -2.48 -17.52 16.92
CA LEU A 331 -2.92 -17.16 18.28
C LEU A 331 -2.53 -18.18 19.35
N THR A 332 -2.19 -19.41 18.97
CA THR A 332 -1.91 -20.52 19.89
C THR A 332 -0.46 -20.97 19.93
N VAL A 333 0.39 -20.44 19.05
CA VAL A 333 1.83 -20.76 19.04
C VAL A 333 2.47 -20.38 20.39
N ILE A 334 3.22 -21.32 20.95
CA ILE A 334 3.97 -21.10 22.19
C ILE A 334 5.37 -20.64 21.79
N MET A 335 5.72 -19.41 22.15
CA MET A 335 7.05 -18.86 21.89
C MET A 335 8.06 -19.42 22.91
N GLY A 336 9.22 -19.87 22.44
CA GLY A 336 10.30 -20.36 23.30
C GLY A 336 11.08 -19.23 23.99
N GLU A 337 11.95 -19.56 24.96
CA GLU A 337 12.69 -18.59 25.80
C GLU A 337 13.54 -17.57 25.02
N ALA A 338 14.04 -17.93 23.84
CA ALA A 338 14.81 -17.03 22.96
C ALA A 338 13.99 -15.86 22.35
N TYR A 339 12.66 -15.90 22.47
CA TYR A 339 11.75 -14.87 21.94
C TYR A 339 11.87 -13.50 22.63
N HIS A 340 12.29 -13.46 23.89
CA HIS A 340 12.39 -12.21 24.67
C HIS A 340 13.66 -11.40 24.39
N GLN A 341 14.56 -11.88 23.54
CA GLN A 341 15.80 -11.17 23.25
C GLN A 341 15.51 -10.07 22.21
N GLN A 342 15.48 -8.80 22.66
CA GLN A 342 15.26 -7.64 21.79
C GLN A 342 16.25 -7.64 20.62
N VAL A 343 15.72 -7.74 19.40
CA VAL A 343 16.52 -7.50 18.19
C VAL A 343 16.71 -6.00 18.07
N SER A 344 17.87 -5.52 18.52
CA SER A 344 18.27 -4.14 18.29
C SER A 344 18.52 -3.98 16.79
N LEU A 345 17.60 -3.33 16.09
CA LEU A 345 17.85 -2.86 14.73
C LEU A 345 19.02 -1.88 14.83
N THR A 346 20.21 -2.31 14.43
CA THR A 346 21.35 -1.40 14.28
C THR A 346 20.95 -0.38 13.23
N GLN A 347 20.77 0.88 13.65
CA GLN A 347 20.71 1.99 12.72
C GLN A 347 21.92 1.87 11.77
N PRO A 348 21.74 2.04 10.45
CA PRO A 348 22.89 2.19 9.56
C PRO A 348 23.79 3.26 10.15
N ALA A 349 25.08 2.95 10.30
CA ALA A 349 26.03 3.92 10.82
C ALA A 349 25.90 5.22 10.00
N GLU A 350 25.78 6.37 10.69
CA GLU A 350 25.77 7.65 10.00
C GLU A 350 26.96 7.71 9.03
N PRO A 351 26.76 8.19 7.79
CA PRO A 351 27.83 8.24 6.80
C PRO A 351 29.02 8.99 7.39
N ASP A 352 30.19 8.34 7.41
CA ASP A 352 31.39 8.93 8.00
C ASP A 352 31.78 10.21 7.25
N MET A 353 31.42 11.35 7.85
CA MET A 353 31.69 12.69 7.34
C MET A 353 33.19 12.91 7.06
N ARG A 354 34.08 12.16 7.70
CA ARG A 354 35.53 12.24 7.44
C ARG A 354 35.90 11.65 6.07
N ILE A 355 35.20 10.61 5.62
CA ILE A 355 35.40 10.01 4.29
C ILE A 355 34.91 10.98 3.21
N GLN A 356 33.74 11.59 3.42
CA GLN A 356 33.21 12.61 2.49
C GLN A 356 34.10 13.86 2.43
N GLN A 357 34.58 14.35 3.58
CA GLN A 357 35.52 15.47 3.62
C GLN A 357 36.85 15.14 2.93
N ARG A 358 37.39 13.93 3.09
CA ARG A 358 38.59 13.49 2.39
C ARG A 358 38.37 13.41 0.87
N ALA A 359 37.23 12.90 0.43
CA ALA A 359 36.88 12.83 -0.99
C ALA A 359 36.74 14.22 -1.61
N LEU A 360 36.05 15.15 -0.93
CA LEU A 360 35.93 16.55 -1.34
C LEU A 360 37.28 17.26 -1.40
N THR A 361 38.14 17.02 -0.41
CA THR A 361 39.49 17.60 -0.38
C THR A 361 40.35 17.08 -1.54
N PHE A 362 40.27 15.78 -1.84
CA PHE A 362 40.97 15.18 -2.99
C PHE A 362 40.49 15.75 -4.32
N LEU A 363 39.17 15.91 -4.50
CA LEU A 363 38.58 16.53 -5.70
C LEU A 363 39.02 18.00 -5.87
N LEU A 364 39.12 18.74 -4.77
CA LEU A 364 39.58 20.12 -4.81
C LEU A 364 41.06 20.21 -5.22
N ILE A 365 41.90 19.33 -4.66
CA ILE A 365 43.34 19.29 -4.98
C ILE A 365 43.55 18.89 -6.44
N THR A 366 42.82 17.91 -6.96
CA THR A 366 42.94 17.51 -8.38
C THR A 366 42.45 18.60 -9.32
N ALA A 367 41.35 19.29 -8.99
CA ALA A 367 40.86 20.43 -9.77
C ALA A 367 41.89 21.57 -9.82
N ILE A 368 42.50 21.92 -8.68
CA ILE A 368 43.56 22.95 -8.60
C ILE A 368 44.78 22.51 -9.40
N GLY A 369 45.19 21.23 -9.31
CA GLY A 369 46.30 20.67 -10.07
C GLY A 369 46.09 20.72 -11.59
N LEU A 370 44.89 20.38 -12.06
CA LEU A 370 44.55 20.45 -13.48
C LEU A 370 44.49 21.90 -13.99
N ALA A 371 43.94 22.83 -13.19
CA ALA A 371 43.91 24.24 -13.54
C ALA A 371 45.31 24.84 -13.66
N SER A 372 46.20 24.53 -12.71
CA SER A 372 47.59 25.01 -12.72
C SER A 372 48.40 24.40 -13.86
N LEU A 373 48.21 23.12 -14.18
CA LEU A 373 48.80 22.49 -15.36
C LEU A 373 48.31 23.15 -16.67
N GLY A 374 47.02 23.47 -16.76
CA GLY A 374 46.45 24.18 -17.91
C GLY A 374 47.06 25.57 -18.10
N ILE A 375 47.28 26.32 -17.01
CA ILE A 375 47.95 27.63 -17.05
C ILE A 375 49.40 27.51 -17.51
N LEU A 376 50.14 26.52 -16.99
CA LEU A 376 51.54 26.27 -17.38
C LEU A 376 51.67 25.89 -18.86
N LEU A 377 50.78 25.02 -19.36
CA LEU A 377 50.73 24.64 -20.77
C LEU A 377 50.39 25.84 -21.67
N ALA A 378 49.46 26.70 -21.24
CA ALA A 378 49.11 27.91 -21.98
C ALA A 378 50.25 28.95 -21.99
N ALA A 379 51.01 29.08 -20.90
CA ALA A 379 52.18 29.93 -20.82
C ALA A 379 53.32 29.41 -21.70
N TRP A 380 53.59 28.10 -21.66
CA TRP A 380 54.59 27.45 -22.51
C TRP A 380 54.30 27.63 -24.00
N ARG A 381 53.02 27.51 -24.40
CA ARG A 381 52.58 27.73 -25.80
C ARG A 381 52.70 29.18 -26.27
N LYS A 382 52.88 30.15 -25.38
CA LYS A 382 53.15 31.56 -25.74
C LYS A 382 54.65 31.88 -25.84
N MET A 383 55.51 31.00 -25.33
CA MET A 383 56.97 31.16 -25.33
C MET A 383 57.66 30.42 -26.49
N MET A 384 56.94 29.53 -27.17
CA MET A 384 57.28 29.01 -28.50
C MET A 384 56.51 29.80 -29.55
#